data_AF-A0A5B9CSS5-F1
#
_entry.id   AF-A0A5B9CSS5-F1
#
_cell.length_a   1.000
_cell.length_b   1.000
_cell.length_c   1.000
_cell.angle_alpha   90.00
_cell.angle_beta   90.00
_cell.angle_gamma   90.00
#
_symmetry.space_group_name_H-M   'P 1'
#
loop_
_entity.id
_entity.type
_entity.pdbx_description
1 polymer ?
#
loop_
_entity_poly.entity_id
_entity_poly.type
_entity_poly.pdbx_seq_one_letter_code
_entity_poly.pdbx_strand_id
1 'polypeptide(L)'
;MTGGFVMMNLLFIFLAGLVTIHQSEGSFLIQKSQRLPQNFTFGRKLPEELPAKSRTYYAVKPGTCNILFSGLDEDQKKEIVNIHNKLRQKVANGNQPKQPSAMNMNLLRWDDKLAHSAQTLSNTCIAKHKKPILKTYRSVGQNIGSGWSSFTEKTAKFKSFIDAWYDEVKLFDSKKIQPFLYTKAYGHYTQVVWARTLAVGCGFTAYRDDKGVFNKIFVCNYGPSGNYPGSAVYLSGKTCTACRKGCSKQFPGLCNI
;
A
#
# COMPACT_ATOMS: atom_id res chain seq x y z
N MET A 1 3.51 -52.37 37.60
CA MET A 1 3.47 -53.12 36.33
C MET A 1 4.17 -52.25 35.29
N THR A 2 5.50 -52.34 35.21
CA THR A 2 6.28 -53.12 34.21
C THR A 2 6.12 -52.51 32.81
N GLY A 3 7.12 -51.91 32.17
CA GLY A 3 8.49 -52.38 31.87
C GLY A 3 8.54 -52.63 30.35
N GLY A 4 9.31 -51.89 29.54
CA GLY A 4 10.68 -52.18 29.06
C GLY A 4 10.82 -51.52 27.67
N PHE A 5 11.84 -50.71 27.32
CA PHE A 5 13.27 -50.98 27.04
C PHE A 5 13.54 -52.07 26.00
N VAL A 6 14.01 -51.67 24.81
CA VAL A 6 15.12 -52.31 24.07
C VAL A 6 15.93 -51.23 23.34
N MET A 7 17.22 -51.17 23.69
CA MET A 7 18.35 -50.53 23.00
C MET A 7 18.78 -51.34 21.76
N MET A 8 19.44 -50.72 20.75
CA MET A 8 20.88 -50.99 20.47
C MET A 8 21.47 -50.15 19.30
N ASN A 9 22.57 -49.45 19.63
CA ASN A 9 23.83 -49.15 18.90
C ASN A 9 23.83 -48.57 17.46
N LEU A 10 24.39 -47.37 17.22
CA LEU A 10 25.79 -46.89 17.26
C LEU A 10 26.67 -47.37 16.08
N LEU A 11 27.04 -46.42 15.22
CA LEU A 11 28.38 -46.36 14.63
C LEU A 11 28.82 -44.89 14.47
N PHE A 12 29.94 -44.56 15.13
CA PHE A 12 30.68 -43.31 15.03
C PHE A 12 31.65 -43.35 13.85
N ILE A 13 31.79 -42.26 13.10
CA ILE A 13 33.08 -41.81 12.56
C ILE A 13 33.16 -40.29 12.70
N PHE A 14 34.11 -39.84 13.53
CA PHE A 14 34.57 -38.46 13.70
C PHE A 14 35.53 -38.09 12.56
N LEU A 15 35.46 -36.86 12.06
CA LEU A 15 36.67 -36.08 11.72
C LEU A 15 36.44 -34.61 12.09
N ALA A 16 37.35 -34.12 12.91
CA ALA A 16 37.39 -32.80 13.50
C ALA A 16 38.06 -31.77 12.57
N GLY A 17 37.69 -30.49 12.74
CA GLY A 17 38.37 -29.35 12.13
C GLY A 17 38.06 -28.08 12.92
N LEU A 18 38.79 -27.88 14.03
CA LEU A 18 38.86 -26.62 14.76
C LEU A 18 39.62 -25.58 13.91
N VAL A 19 39.04 -24.39 13.73
CA VAL A 19 39.78 -23.21 13.27
C VAL A 19 40.06 -22.35 14.50
N THR A 20 41.32 -22.35 14.91
CA THR A 20 41.91 -21.44 15.90
C THR A 20 42.03 -20.03 15.33
N ILE A 21 41.51 -19.05 16.07
CA ILE A 21 41.72 -17.62 15.82
C ILE A 21 43.08 -17.25 16.42
N HIS A 22 43.99 -16.73 15.58
CA HIS A 22 45.23 -16.11 16.05
C HIS A 22 45.19 -14.62 15.77
N GLN A 23 45.24 -13.86 16.86
CA GLN A 23 45.37 -12.41 16.91
C GLN A 23 46.86 -12.09 16.89
N SER A 24 47.31 -11.22 15.98
CA SER A 24 48.62 -10.58 16.09
C SER A 24 48.50 -9.09 15.79
N GLU A 25 49.07 -8.31 16.68
CA GLU A 25 49.21 -6.85 16.64
C GLU A 25 50.31 -6.45 15.65
N GLY A 26 50.24 -5.25 15.05
CA GLY A 26 51.36 -4.75 14.24
C GLY A 26 51.06 -3.52 13.37
N SER A 27 51.21 -2.35 13.99
CA SER A 27 51.57 -1.01 13.52
C SER A 27 51.84 -0.69 12.02
N PHE A 28 51.12 0.32 11.54
CA PHE A 28 51.53 1.52 10.78
C PHE A 28 52.89 1.54 10.05
N LEU A 29 52.86 1.62 8.71
CA LEU A 29 53.85 2.37 7.91
C LEU A 29 53.22 2.97 6.63
N ILE A 30 53.36 4.29 6.50
CA ILE A 30 53.07 5.08 5.29
C ILE A 30 54.29 5.00 4.37
N GLN A 31 54.11 4.63 3.09
CA GLN A 31 55.08 5.01 2.05
C GLN A 31 54.47 5.17 0.65
N LYS A 32 54.42 6.44 0.24
CA LYS A 32 54.73 7.04 -1.07
C LYS A 32 54.29 6.33 -2.37
N SER A 33 53.33 6.99 -3.05
CA SER A 33 53.51 7.66 -4.35
C SER A 33 54.30 6.90 -5.43
N GLN A 34 53.59 6.31 -6.39
CA GLN A 34 54.09 6.10 -7.75
C GLN A 34 53.00 6.40 -8.79
N ARG A 35 53.49 6.87 -9.95
CA ARG A 35 52.87 7.74 -10.95
C ARG A 35 51.81 7.04 -11.83
N LEU A 36 50.82 7.83 -12.24
CA LEU A 36 49.91 7.54 -13.35
C LEU A 36 50.68 7.52 -14.69
N PRO A 37 50.46 6.53 -15.57
CA PRO A 37 50.80 6.69 -16.98
C PRO A 37 49.72 7.53 -17.67
N GLN A 38 50.17 8.63 -18.27
CA GLN A 38 49.44 9.38 -19.26
C GLN A 38 49.31 8.55 -20.53
N ASN A 39 48.08 8.34 -20.98
CA ASN A 39 47.63 8.17 -22.38
C ASN A 39 46.32 7.38 -22.39
N PHE A 40 45.21 8.09 -22.17
CA PHE A 40 43.90 7.60 -22.59
C PHE A 40 43.22 8.74 -23.34
N THR A 41 43.17 8.59 -24.65
CA THR A 41 42.52 9.51 -25.59
C THR A 41 41.05 9.68 -25.23
N PHE A 42 40.67 10.94 -25.04
CA PHE A 42 39.30 11.40 -24.83
C PHE A 42 38.53 11.26 -26.14
N GLY A 43 37.70 10.23 -26.24
CA GLY A 43 36.93 9.92 -27.43
C GLY A 43 35.70 9.10 -27.09
N ARG A 44 34.69 9.74 -26.50
CA ARG A 44 33.29 9.32 -26.59
C ARG A 44 32.41 10.50 -26.18
N LYS A 45 31.63 11.00 -27.16
CA LYS A 45 30.58 11.99 -26.96
C LYS A 45 29.71 11.58 -25.77
N LEU A 46 29.42 12.53 -24.88
CA LEU A 46 28.30 12.45 -23.95
C LEU A 46 27.04 12.17 -24.78
N PRO A 47 26.25 11.12 -24.50
CA PRO A 47 25.00 10.93 -25.19
C PRO A 47 24.07 12.09 -24.83
N GLU A 48 23.60 12.72 -25.90
CA GLU A 48 22.56 13.74 -25.99
C GLU A 48 21.40 13.44 -25.02
N GLU A 49 20.92 14.48 -24.32
CA GLU A 49 19.77 14.39 -23.42
C GLU A 49 18.56 13.78 -24.16
N LEU A 50 18.10 12.63 -23.69
CA LEU A 50 16.91 11.98 -24.22
C LEU A 50 15.65 12.80 -23.87
N PRO A 51 14.75 13.04 -24.83
CA PRO A 51 13.58 13.90 -24.63
C PRO A 51 12.60 13.30 -23.61
N ALA A 52 11.98 14.17 -22.82
CA ALA A 52 10.98 13.86 -21.81
C ALA A 52 9.73 13.20 -22.41
N LYS A 53 9.77 11.88 -22.62
CA LYS A 53 8.61 10.98 -22.82
C LYS A 53 9.07 9.51 -22.79
N SER A 54 9.64 9.06 -21.68
CA SER A 54 9.73 7.62 -21.41
C SER A 54 9.02 7.30 -20.10
N ARG A 55 7.84 6.68 -20.20
CA ARG A 55 7.22 5.98 -19.08
C ARG A 55 8.11 4.79 -18.79
N THR A 56 8.97 4.88 -17.78
CA THR A 56 9.76 3.74 -17.30
C THR A 56 8.80 2.77 -16.61
N TYR A 57 8.35 1.76 -17.36
CA TYR A 57 7.68 0.60 -16.79
C TYR A 57 8.74 -0.23 -16.05
N TYR A 58 8.77 -0.15 -14.73
CA TYR A 58 9.57 -1.06 -13.90
C TYR A 58 9.07 -2.49 -14.13
N ALA A 59 9.92 -3.35 -14.68
CA ALA A 59 9.62 -4.75 -14.93
C ALA A 59 9.46 -5.50 -13.60
N VAL A 60 8.22 -5.67 -13.16
CA VAL A 60 7.85 -6.62 -12.12
C VAL A 60 7.73 -7.98 -12.78
N LYS A 61 8.37 -9.02 -12.22
CA LYS A 61 8.22 -10.41 -12.67
C LYS A 61 6.72 -10.70 -12.88
N PRO A 62 6.27 -11.04 -14.10
CA PRO A 62 4.86 -11.21 -14.40
C PRO A 62 4.23 -12.25 -13.48
N GLY A 63 3.12 -11.90 -12.83
CA GLY A 63 2.14 -12.94 -12.49
C GLY A 63 1.77 -13.65 -13.80
N THR A 64 1.45 -14.93 -13.74
CA THR A 64 1.11 -15.80 -14.89
C THR A 64 -0.14 -15.37 -15.67
N CYS A 65 -0.69 -14.19 -15.39
CA CYS A 65 -1.91 -13.66 -15.99
C CYS A 65 -1.62 -12.85 -17.27
N ASN A 66 -2.56 -12.90 -18.21
CA ASN A 66 -2.51 -12.08 -19.41
C ASN A 66 -3.11 -10.69 -19.12
N ILE A 67 -2.28 -9.71 -18.80
CA ILE A 67 -2.72 -8.32 -18.51
C ILE A 67 -3.25 -7.66 -19.80
N LEU A 68 -4.49 -7.17 -19.73
CA LEU A 68 -5.16 -6.45 -20.81
C LEU A 68 -5.08 -4.93 -20.62
N PHE A 69 -5.14 -4.47 -19.37
CA PHE A 69 -5.03 -3.06 -19.01
C PHE A 69 -4.33 -2.92 -17.65
N SER A 70 -3.46 -1.93 -17.52
CA SER A 70 -2.72 -1.64 -16.30
C SER A 70 -2.47 -0.14 -16.19
N GLY A 71 -2.69 0.41 -15.00
CA GLY A 71 -2.48 1.83 -14.72
C GLY A 71 -3.78 2.60 -14.54
N LEU A 72 -3.62 3.89 -14.23
CA LEU A 72 -4.69 4.87 -14.09
C LEU A 72 -4.27 6.16 -14.77
N ASP A 73 -5.18 6.78 -15.53
CA ASP A 73 -4.98 8.13 -16.04
C ASP A 73 -5.31 9.21 -14.99
N GLU A 74 -5.00 10.47 -15.29
CA GLU A 74 -5.16 11.57 -14.34
C GLU A 74 -6.62 11.84 -13.94
N ASP A 75 -7.57 11.60 -14.83
CA ASP A 75 -8.98 11.83 -14.52
C ASP A 75 -9.53 10.72 -13.62
N GLN A 76 -9.09 9.48 -13.84
CA GLN A 76 -9.37 8.36 -12.95
C GLN A 76 -8.78 8.57 -11.55
N LYS A 77 -7.54 9.09 -11.44
CA LYS A 77 -6.94 9.44 -10.15
C LYS A 77 -7.78 10.48 -9.41
N LYS A 78 -8.21 11.54 -10.09
CA LYS A 78 -9.09 12.58 -9.53
C LYS A 78 -10.45 12.01 -9.11
N GLU A 79 -11.04 11.17 -9.95
CA GLU A 79 -12.32 10.51 -9.67
C GLU A 79 -12.24 9.71 -8.37
N ILE A 80 -11.21 8.88 -8.23
CA ILE A 80 -10.98 8.06 -7.04
C ILE A 80 -10.90 8.92 -5.79
N VAL A 81 -10.07 9.98 -5.79
CA VAL A 81 -9.94 10.88 -4.62
C VAL A 81 -11.26 11.58 -4.32
N ASN A 82 -11.99 12.03 -5.34
CA ASN A 82 -13.28 12.69 -5.20
C ASN A 82 -14.32 11.75 -4.56
N ILE A 83 -14.40 10.49 -5.00
CA ILE A 83 -15.30 9.48 -4.42
C ILE A 83 -14.99 9.30 -2.93
N HIS A 84 -13.71 9.11 -2.57
CA HIS A 84 -13.32 8.97 -1.17
C HIS A 84 -13.69 10.20 -0.34
N ASN A 85 -13.40 11.41 -0.82
CA ASN A 85 -13.71 12.63 -0.10
C ASN A 85 -15.22 12.87 0.04
N LYS A 86 -16.04 12.54 -0.96
CA LYS A 86 -17.51 12.60 -0.85
C LYS A 86 -18.04 11.65 0.23
N LEU A 87 -17.51 10.43 0.30
CA LEU A 87 -17.91 9.45 1.32
C LEU A 87 -17.46 9.86 2.72
N ARG A 88 -16.23 10.36 2.86
CA ARG A 88 -15.71 10.92 4.12
C ARG A 88 -16.53 12.13 4.57
N GLN A 89 -16.90 13.01 3.64
CA GLN A 89 -17.74 14.17 3.88
C GLN A 89 -19.13 13.75 4.39
N LYS A 90 -19.74 12.74 3.75
CA LYS A 90 -21.03 12.19 4.17
C LYS A 90 -21.00 11.77 5.64
N VAL A 91 -19.97 11.04 6.07
CA VAL A 91 -19.80 10.65 7.48
C VAL A 91 -19.52 11.86 8.36
N ALA A 92 -18.60 12.74 7.95
CA ALA A 92 -18.17 13.89 8.76
C ALA A 92 -19.32 14.85 9.07
N ASN A 93 -20.27 15.02 8.13
CA ASN A 93 -21.46 15.85 8.30
C ASN A 93 -22.60 15.16 9.06
N GLY A 94 -22.44 13.89 9.47
CA GLY A 94 -23.51 13.12 10.12
C GLY A 94 -24.61 12.65 9.16
N ASN A 95 -24.36 12.69 7.85
CA ASN A 95 -25.32 12.26 6.82
C ASN A 95 -25.26 10.76 6.51
N GLN A 96 -24.49 9.99 7.29
CA GLN A 96 -24.46 8.53 7.23
C GLN A 96 -25.31 7.98 8.39
N PRO A 97 -26.43 7.30 8.11
CA PRO A 97 -27.27 6.71 9.15
C PRO A 97 -26.48 5.83 10.11
N LYS A 98 -26.82 5.93 11.41
CA LYS A 98 -26.22 5.18 12.53
C LYS A 98 -24.76 5.52 12.84
N GLN A 99 -24.16 6.51 12.16
CA GLN A 99 -22.80 6.98 12.42
C GLN A 99 -22.83 8.43 12.91
N PRO A 100 -22.14 8.77 14.01
CA PRO A 100 -22.03 10.15 14.46
C PRO A 100 -21.18 10.99 13.49
N SER A 101 -21.41 12.31 13.49
CA SER A 101 -20.58 13.27 12.76
C SER A 101 -19.14 13.26 13.28
N ALA A 102 -18.19 13.64 12.42
CA ALA A 102 -16.77 13.65 12.75
C ALA A 102 -16.23 15.08 12.86
N MET A 103 -15.54 15.39 13.97
CA MET A 103 -14.96 16.72 14.18
C MET A 103 -13.59 16.92 13.54
N ASN A 104 -12.91 15.84 13.11
CA ASN A 104 -11.50 15.86 12.68
C ASN A 104 -11.21 15.09 11.36
N MET A 105 -12.21 14.86 10.52
CA MET A 105 -12.03 14.05 9.30
C MET A 105 -11.18 14.80 8.28
N ASN A 106 -9.94 14.36 8.01
CA ASN A 106 -9.09 15.01 7.02
C ASN A 106 -9.58 14.80 5.58
N LEU A 107 -9.34 15.79 4.73
CA LEU A 107 -9.37 15.63 3.28
C LEU A 107 -8.27 14.66 2.83
N LEU A 108 -8.54 13.83 1.82
CA LEU A 108 -7.53 13.00 1.17
C LEU A 108 -7.00 13.68 -0.08
N ARG A 109 -5.68 13.60 -0.28
CA ARG A 109 -5.01 13.92 -1.54
C ARG A 109 -4.48 12.66 -2.23
N TRP A 110 -4.21 12.76 -3.53
CA TRP A 110 -3.49 11.71 -4.25
C TRP A 110 -2.01 11.66 -3.83
N ASP A 111 -1.42 10.47 -3.82
CA ASP A 111 0.02 10.26 -3.64
C ASP A 111 0.53 9.18 -4.61
N ASP A 112 1.45 9.58 -5.51
CA ASP A 112 1.96 8.69 -6.55
C ASP A 112 2.86 7.57 -6.02
N LYS A 113 3.46 7.70 -4.82
CA LYS A 113 4.26 6.61 -4.23
C LYS A 113 3.33 5.51 -3.70
N LEU A 114 2.22 5.88 -3.07
CA LEU A 114 1.17 4.94 -2.69
C LEU A 114 0.58 4.24 -3.93
N ALA A 115 0.30 5.01 -4.98
CA ALA A 115 -0.26 4.52 -6.24
C ALA A 115 0.68 3.58 -6.98
N HIS A 116 1.96 3.93 -7.11
CA HIS A 116 2.98 3.08 -7.72
C HIS A 116 3.02 1.72 -7.04
N SER A 117 3.08 1.71 -5.70
CA SER A 117 3.05 0.45 -4.96
C SER A 117 1.74 -0.33 -5.12
N ALA A 118 0.60 0.36 -5.17
CA ALA A 118 -0.69 -0.30 -5.39
C ALA A 118 -0.75 -0.94 -6.78
N GLN A 119 -0.20 -0.26 -7.80
CA GLN A 119 -0.11 -0.76 -9.17
C GLN A 119 0.84 -1.95 -9.28
N THR A 120 1.97 -1.93 -8.59
CA THR A 120 2.87 -3.09 -8.48
C THR A 120 2.13 -4.31 -7.94
N LEU A 121 1.26 -4.13 -6.93
CA LEU A 121 0.48 -5.22 -6.38
C LEU A 121 -0.62 -5.69 -7.34
N SER A 122 -1.39 -4.79 -7.96
CA SER A 122 -2.45 -5.20 -8.89
C SER A 122 -1.89 -5.93 -10.11
N ASN A 123 -0.68 -5.57 -10.57
CA ASN A 123 0.03 -6.26 -11.66
C ASN A 123 0.46 -7.70 -11.34
N THR A 124 0.34 -8.14 -10.08
CA THR A 124 0.55 -9.55 -9.73
C THR A 124 -0.64 -10.44 -10.07
N CYS A 125 -1.82 -9.85 -10.35
CA CYS A 125 -3.07 -10.57 -10.57
C CYS A 125 -3.53 -11.44 -9.39
N ILE A 126 -3.00 -11.18 -8.19
CA ILE A 126 -3.35 -11.90 -6.97
C ILE A 126 -3.98 -10.91 -6.00
N ALA A 127 -5.26 -11.10 -5.68
CA ALA A 127 -6.02 -10.27 -4.73
C ALA A 127 -5.66 -10.61 -3.27
N LYS A 128 -4.37 -10.47 -2.91
CA LYS A 128 -3.84 -10.75 -1.58
C LYS A 128 -3.11 -9.54 -1.02
N HIS A 129 -3.38 -9.23 0.24
CA HIS A 129 -2.72 -8.11 0.90
C HIS A 129 -1.20 -8.26 0.93
N LYS A 130 -0.52 -7.18 0.55
CA LYS A 130 0.93 -7.00 0.67
C LYS A 130 1.19 -5.53 0.99
N LYS A 131 1.33 -5.22 2.27
CA LYS A 131 1.52 -3.84 2.74
C LYS A 131 2.90 -3.34 2.30
N PRO A 132 2.99 -2.18 1.63
CA PRO A 132 4.28 -1.65 1.25
C PRO A 132 4.99 -0.96 2.41
N ILE A 133 6.32 -0.96 2.33
CA ILE A 133 7.18 -0.16 3.20
C ILE A 133 7.57 1.08 2.42
N LEU A 134 6.94 2.21 2.73
CA LEU A 134 7.25 3.50 2.10
C LEU A 134 7.83 4.44 3.14
N LYS A 135 9.06 4.94 2.94
CA LYS A 135 9.74 5.83 3.90
C LYS A 135 8.93 7.09 4.26
N THR A 136 8.05 7.55 3.37
CA THR A 136 7.17 8.71 3.57
C THR A 136 6.12 8.49 4.67
N TYR A 137 5.73 7.24 4.93
CA TYR A 137 4.67 6.90 5.87
C TYR A 137 5.15 5.84 6.86
N ARG A 138 4.94 6.08 8.17
CA ARG A 138 5.27 5.09 9.21
C ARG A 138 4.59 3.73 8.96
N SER A 139 3.43 3.76 8.30
CA SER A 139 2.65 2.58 7.91
C SER A 139 1.74 2.93 6.74
N VAL A 140 1.37 1.90 5.98
CA VAL A 140 0.45 2.02 4.85
C VAL A 140 -0.72 1.05 5.04
N GLY A 141 -1.93 1.61 5.00
CA GLY A 141 -3.18 0.86 4.95
C GLY A 141 -3.45 0.37 3.52
N GLN A 142 -4.32 -0.63 3.36
CA GLN A 142 -4.61 -1.19 2.04
C GLN A 142 -6.02 -1.74 1.97
N ASN A 143 -6.74 -1.38 0.92
CA ASN A 143 -7.97 -2.05 0.49
C ASN A 143 -7.71 -2.73 -0.86
N ILE A 144 -8.26 -3.92 -1.05
CA ILE A 144 -8.21 -4.65 -2.31
C ILE A 144 -9.65 -4.98 -2.71
N GLY A 145 -9.98 -4.72 -3.96
CA GLY A 145 -11.22 -5.10 -4.60
C GLY A 145 -10.89 -5.97 -5.81
N SER A 146 -11.67 -7.02 -6.02
CA SER A 146 -11.55 -7.88 -7.19
C SER A 146 -12.92 -8.18 -7.76
N GLY A 147 -12.98 -8.39 -9.07
CA GLY A 147 -14.20 -8.77 -9.76
C GLY A 147 -13.89 -9.50 -11.05
N TRP A 148 -14.89 -10.18 -11.59
CA TRP A 148 -14.78 -10.91 -12.85
C TRP A 148 -15.98 -10.61 -13.75
N SER A 149 -15.82 -10.81 -15.06
CA SER A 149 -16.88 -10.70 -16.04
C SER A 149 -16.66 -11.65 -17.22
N SER A 150 -17.74 -12.10 -17.84
CA SER A 150 -17.68 -12.90 -19.07
C SER A 150 -17.33 -12.06 -20.31
N PHE A 151 -17.45 -10.74 -20.21
CA PHE A 151 -17.19 -9.80 -21.29
C PHE A 151 -16.04 -8.84 -20.95
N THR A 152 -15.40 -8.29 -21.99
CA THR A 152 -14.43 -7.21 -21.87
C THR A 152 -15.12 -5.91 -21.44
N GLU A 153 -15.30 -5.70 -20.14
CA GLU A 153 -15.55 -4.35 -19.66
C GLU A 153 -14.25 -3.55 -19.71
N LYS A 154 -14.09 -2.73 -20.75
CA LYS A 154 -12.94 -1.84 -20.96
C LYS A 154 -12.81 -0.78 -19.86
N THR A 155 -13.92 -0.42 -19.22
CA THR A 155 -13.96 0.66 -18.22
C THR A 155 -13.98 0.11 -16.81
N ALA A 156 -13.09 0.63 -15.97
CA ALA A 156 -13.12 0.38 -14.55
C ALA A 156 -14.25 1.19 -13.90
N LYS A 157 -15.12 0.51 -13.16
CA LYS A 157 -16.16 1.15 -12.33
C LYS A 157 -15.58 1.39 -10.93
N PHE A 158 -14.65 2.34 -10.79
CA PHE A 158 -13.95 2.61 -9.51
C PHE A 158 -14.92 2.90 -8.37
N LYS A 159 -15.97 3.66 -8.66
CA LYS A 159 -17.06 3.92 -7.72
C LYS A 159 -17.66 2.63 -7.16
N SER A 160 -17.88 1.59 -7.98
CA SER A 160 -18.43 0.32 -7.50
C SER A 160 -17.51 -0.39 -6.51
N PHE A 161 -16.19 -0.37 -6.73
CA PHE A 161 -15.25 -0.95 -5.76
C PHE A 161 -15.24 -0.17 -4.44
N ILE A 162 -15.21 1.15 -4.51
CA ILE A 162 -15.14 2.01 -3.32
C ILE A 162 -16.47 2.00 -2.55
N ASP A 163 -17.60 1.98 -3.25
CA ASP A 163 -18.92 1.82 -2.64
C ASP A 163 -19.03 0.46 -1.94
N ALA A 164 -18.53 -0.64 -2.55
CA ALA A 164 -18.52 -1.94 -1.91
C ALA A 164 -17.71 -1.96 -0.60
N TRP A 165 -16.55 -1.30 -0.58
CA TRP A 165 -15.78 -1.10 0.65
C TRP A 165 -16.54 -0.25 1.67
N TYR A 166 -17.19 0.83 1.22
CA TYR A 166 -17.92 1.75 2.09
C TYR A 166 -19.19 1.10 2.68
N ASP A 167 -19.85 0.23 1.91
CA ASP A 167 -21.10 -0.43 2.28
C ASP A 167 -20.96 -1.35 3.50
N GLU A 168 -19.74 -1.73 3.87
CA GLU A 168 -19.47 -2.39 5.15
C GLU A 168 -19.88 -1.54 6.37
N VAL A 169 -20.17 -0.24 6.20
CA VAL A 169 -20.81 0.59 7.23
C VAL A 169 -22.11 -0.03 7.77
N LYS A 170 -22.80 -0.84 6.97
CA LYS A 170 -24.00 -1.59 7.37
C LYS A 170 -23.71 -2.60 8.48
N LEU A 171 -22.46 -3.05 8.60
CA LEU A 171 -21.96 -3.99 9.59
C LEU A 171 -21.19 -3.29 10.73
N PHE A 172 -20.99 -1.98 10.64
CA PHE A 172 -20.18 -1.22 11.58
C PHE A 172 -21.03 -0.52 12.65
N ASP A 173 -20.81 -0.90 13.89
CA ASP A 173 -21.44 -0.31 15.07
C ASP A 173 -20.64 0.92 15.53
N SER A 174 -21.30 2.08 15.63
CA SER A 174 -20.65 3.34 16.01
C SER A 174 -20.05 3.32 17.41
N LYS A 175 -20.47 2.40 18.30
CA LYS A 175 -19.80 2.18 19.60
C LYS A 175 -18.37 1.69 19.45
N LYS A 176 -18.00 1.16 18.28
CA LYS A 176 -16.66 0.68 17.92
C LYS A 176 -15.83 1.76 17.21
N ILE A 177 -16.23 3.03 17.22
CA ILE A 177 -15.42 4.12 16.66
C ILE A 177 -14.22 4.42 17.55
N GLN A 178 -14.43 4.47 18.87
CA GLN A 178 -13.43 4.81 19.86
C GLN A 178 -13.79 4.17 21.21
N PRO A 179 -13.03 3.14 21.67
CA PRO A 179 -11.90 2.52 20.98
C PRO A 179 -12.34 1.74 19.75
N PHE A 180 -11.51 1.76 18.72
CA PHE A 180 -11.70 0.97 17.51
C PHE A 180 -11.44 -0.51 17.81
N LEU A 181 -12.44 -1.34 17.56
CA LEU A 181 -12.32 -2.79 17.58
C LEU A 181 -12.25 -3.27 16.14
N TYR A 182 -11.12 -3.84 15.73
CA TYR A 182 -10.93 -4.27 14.35
C TYR A 182 -11.59 -5.62 14.09
N THR A 183 -12.30 -5.73 12.97
CA THR A 183 -12.65 -7.01 12.34
C THR A 183 -12.52 -6.89 10.83
N LYS A 184 -12.43 -8.04 10.14
CA LYS A 184 -12.41 -8.06 8.67
C LYS A 184 -13.72 -7.59 8.04
N ALA A 185 -14.84 -7.66 8.75
CA ALA A 185 -16.17 -7.36 8.23
C ALA A 185 -16.40 -5.90 7.86
N TYR A 186 -15.62 -4.97 8.43
CA TYR A 186 -15.72 -3.52 8.16
C TYR A 186 -14.35 -2.85 8.03
N GLY A 187 -13.31 -3.65 7.76
CA GLY A 187 -11.95 -3.17 7.65
C GLY A 187 -11.76 -2.21 6.47
N HIS A 188 -12.48 -2.43 5.36
CA HIS A 188 -12.37 -1.55 4.20
C HIS A 188 -13.08 -0.23 4.45
N TYR A 189 -14.31 -0.26 4.99
CA TYR A 189 -15.05 0.94 5.36
C TYR A 189 -14.25 1.83 6.32
N THR A 190 -13.78 1.24 7.42
CA THR A 190 -13.06 1.99 8.45
C THR A 190 -11.75 2.58 7.95
N GLN A 191 -11.07 1.95 6.99
CA GLN A 191 -9.92 2.54 6.31
C GLN A 191 -10.30 3.74 5.43
N VAL A 192 -11.40 3.66 4.68
CA VAL A 192 -11.91 4.76 3.84
C VAL A 192 -12.24 5.99 4.69
N VAL A 193 -12.86 5.79 5.86
CA VAL A 193 -13.29 6.88 6.76
C VAL A 193 -12.34 7.14 7.93
N TRP A 194 -11.10 6.66 7.86
CA TRP A 194 -10.13 6.89 8.92
C TRP A 194 -9.69 8.36 8.92
N ALA A 195 -10.03 9.12 9.97
CA ALA A 195 -9.85 10.57 10.02
C ALA A 195 -8.38 10.99 9.83
N ARG A 196 -7.44 10.23 10.39
CA ARG A 196 -6.01 10.56 10.36
C ARG A 196 -5.30 10.21 9.04
N THR A 197 -5.95 9.48 8.14
CA THR A 197 -5.41 9.25 6.79
C THR A 197 -5.39 10.57 6.02
N LEU A 198 -4.30 10.86 5.33
CA LEU A 198 -4.09 12.12 4.60
C LEU A 198 -4.00 11.91 3.09
N ALA A 199 -3.57 10.72 2.66
CA ALA A 199 -3.31 10.43 1.27
C ALA A 199 -3.83 9.05 0.89
N VAL A 200 -4.22 8.94 -0.38
CA VAL A 200 -4.57 7.68 -1.04
C VAL A 200 -3.85 7.60 -2.38
N GLY A 201 -3.41 6.41 -2.74
CA GLY A 201 -2.90 6.12 -4.07
C GLY A 201 -3.29 4.71 -4.47
N CYS A 202 -3.84 4.57 -5.67
CA CYS A 202 -4.44 3.31 -6.12
C CYS A 202 -3.78 2.79 -7.40
N GLY A 203 -3.98 1.51 -7.66
CA GLY A 203 -3.56 0.81 -8.87
C GLY A 203 -4.67 -0.10 -9.35
N PHE A 204 -4.75 -0.25 -10.67
CA PHE A 204 -5.78 -1.06 -11.31
C PHE A 204 -5.16 -1.93 -12.40
N THR A 205 -5.61 -3.19 -12.45
CA THR A 205 -5.20 -4.14 -13.46
C THR A 205 -6.42 -4.95 -13.91
N ALA A 206 -6.66 -5.00 -15.22
CA ALA A 206 -7.57 -5.95 -15.83
C ALA A 206 -6.76 -7.00 -16.58
N TYR A 207 -7.09 -8.27 -16.42
CA TYR A 207 -6.35 -9.39 -17.00
C TYR A 207 -7.30 -10.51 -17.40
N ARG A 208 -6.82 -11.41 -18.27
CA ARG A 208 -7.48 -12.67 -18.59
C ARG A 208 -6.74 -13.79 -17.87
N ASP A 209 -7.49 -14.68 -17.22
CA ASP A 209 -6.93 -15.91 -16.65
C ASP A 209 -6.85 -17.04 -17.69
N ASP A 210 -6.26 -18.18 -17.29
CA ASP A 210 -6.05 -19.34 -18.18
C ASP A 210 -7.36 -19.98 -18.68
N LYS A 211 -8.49 -19.68 -18.02
CA LYS A 211 -9.84 -20.13 -18.42
C LYS A 211 -10.53 -19.14 -19.36
N GLY A 212 -9.85 -18.05 -19.71
CA GLY A 212 -10.38 -17.01 -20.56
C GLY A 212 -11.29 -16.01 -19.85
N VAL A 213 -11.41 -16.05 -18.52
CA VAL A 213 -12.28 -15.14 -17.75
C VAL A 213 -11.59 -13.79 -17.59
N PHE A 214 -12.35 -12.71 -17.77
CA PHE A 214 -11.86 -11.35 -17.53
C PHE A 214 -11.94 -11.05 -16.05
N ASN A 215 -10.79 -10.72 -15.46
CA ASN A 215 -10.63 -10.41 -14.06
C ASN A 215 -10.14 -8.96 -13.91
N LYS A 216 -10.49 -8.35 -12.79
CA LYS A 216 -10.10 -6.99 -12.42
C LYS A 216 -9.61 -7.00 -10.98
N ILE A 217 -8.51 -6.31 -10.72
CA ILE A 217 -8.00 -6.04 -9.38
C ILE A 217 -7.80 -4.54 -9.23
N PHE A 218 -8.37 -3.99 -8.17
CA PHE A 218 -8.24 -2.60 -7.76
C PHE A 218 -7.66 -2.56 -6.34
N VAL A 219 -6.51 -1.90 -6.20
CA VAL A 219 -5.81 -1.78 -4.91
C VAL A 219 -5.74 -0.31 -4.57
N CYS A 220 -6.10 0.07 -3.35
CA CYS A 220 -5.84 1.41 -2.81
C CYS A 220 -4.98 1.31 -1.57
N ASN A 221 -3.88 2.05 -1.55
CA ASN A 221 -3.00 2.22 -0.40
C ASN A 221 -3.27 3.57 0.28
N TYR A 222 -3.20 3.60 1.61
CA TYR A 222 -3.58 4.75 2.43
C TYR A 222 -2.45 5.18 3.37
N GLY A 223 -2.14 6.48 3.38
CA GLY A 223 -1.02 7.06 4.13
C GLY A 223 -1.45 8.22 5.05
N PRO A 224 -1.12 8.17 6.35
CA PRO A 224 -0.73 6.98 7.11
C PRO A 224 -1.86 5.93 7.16
N SER A 225 -1.54 4.70 7.57
CA SER A 225 -2.53 3.63 7.72
C SER A 225 -3.66 4.02 8.69
N GLY A 226 -4.85 3.48 8.44
CA GLY A 226 -5.91 3.39 9.43
C GLY A 226 -5.90 2.06 10.17
N ASN A 227 -7.07 1.73 10.73
CA ASN A 227 -7.39 0.44 11.33
C ASN A 227 -6.47 0.00 12.46
N TYR A 228 -6.08 0.95 13.32
CA TYR A 228 -5.31 0.66 14.53
C TYR A 228 -6.24 0.29 15.68
N PRO A 229 -6.25 -0.97 16.16
CA PRO A 229 -7.07 -1.35 17.31
C PRO A 229 -6.77 -0.45 18.52
N GLY A 230 -7.80 -0.10 19.28
CA GLY A 230 -7.70 0.81 20.43
C GLY A 230 -7.59 2.30 20.09
N SER A 231 -7.31 2.67 18.82
CA SER A 231 -7.36 4.07 18.36
C SER A 231 -8.79 4.51 18.02
N ALA A 232 -8.99 5.76 17.59
CA ALA A 232 -10.27 6.22 17.06
C ALA A 232 -10.29 6.14 15.52
N VAL A 233 -11.39 5.63 14.93
CA VAL A 233 -11.63 5.73 13.47
C VAL A 233 -11.68 7.20 13.08
N TYR A 234 -12.46 7.98 13.82
CA TYR A 234 -12.53 9.43 13.81
C TYR A 234 -13.01 9.91 15.19
N LEU A 235 -12.84 11.19 15.50
CA LEU A 235 -13.38 11.76 16.74
C LEU A 235 -14.82 12.21 16.47
N SER A 236 -15.77 11.65 17.24
CA SER A 236 -17.17 12.04 17.17
C SER A 236 -17.36 13.45 17.74
N GLY A 237 -18.13 14.29 17.07
CA GLY A 237 -18.41 15.64 17.54
C GLY A 237 -18.92 16.55 16.44
N LYS A 238 -19.12 17.83 16.77
CA LYS A 238 -19.55 18.83 15.81
C LYS A 238 -18.54 18.92 14.67
N THR A 239 -19.03 18.86 13.44
CA THR A 239 -18.19 18.85 12.24
C THR A 239 -17.18 19.99 12.24
N CYS A 240 -15.95 19.67 11.84
CA CYS A 240 -14.82 20.59 11.70
C CYS A 240 -14.29 21.27 12.98
N THR A 241 -14.81 21.00 14.18
CA THR A 241 -14.35 21.68 15.42
C THR A 241 -12.95 21.27 15.89
N ALA A 242 -12.40 20.16 15.39
CA ALA A 242 -11.01 19.75 15.62
C ALA A 242 -10.12 19.90 14.38
N CYS A 243 -10.55 20.64 13.35
CA CYS A 243 -9.71 20.93 12.19
C CYS A 243 -8.72 22.05 12.49
N ARG A 244 -7.43 21.74 12.53
CA ARG A 244 -6.37 22.74 12.80
C ARG A 244 -6.25 23.82 11.72
N LYS A 245 -6.47 23.47 10.46
CA LYS A 245 -6.38 24.37 9.29
C LYS A 245 -7.76 24.79 8.76
N GLY A 246 -8.78 24.72 9.61
CA GLY A 246 -10.16 24.99 9.24
C GLY A 246 -10.78 23.93 8.33
N CYS A 247 -12.02 24.20 7.94
CA CYS A 247 -12.86 23.32 7.15
C CYS A 247 -12.64 23.57 5.64
N SER A 248 -12.69 22.53 4.82
CA SER A 248 -12.54 22.62 3.37
C SER A 248 -13.73 23.33 2.74
N LYS A 249 -13.43 24.27 1.83
CA LYS A 249 -14.46 24.91 1.00
C LYS A 249 -14.97 23.99 -0.10
N GLN A 250 -14.10 23.13 -0.64
CA GLN A 250 -14.43 22.19 -1.71
C GLN A 250 -15.25 21.01 -1.19
N PHE A 251 -14.91 20.52 0.01
CA PHE A 251 -15.64 19.45 0.69
C PHE A 251 -16.04 19.91 2.11
N PRO A 252 -17.09 20.74 2.24
CA PRO A 252 -17.61 21.18 3.54
C PRO A 252 -17.80 20.01 4.50
N GLY A 253 -17.10 20.03 5.62
CA GLY A 253 -17.09 18.97 6.63
C GLY A 253 -15.76 18.25 6.81
N LEU A 254 -14.83 18.41 5.86
CA LEU A 254 -13.48 17.85 5.95
C LEU A 254 -12.46 18.89 6.40
N CYS A 255 -11.43 18.48 7.12
CA CYS A 255 -10.30 19.32 7.50
C CYS A 255 -9.34 19.53 6.33
N ASN A 256 -8.86 20.77 6.17
CA ASN A 256 -7.74 21.06 5.28
C ASN A 256 -6.45 20.40 5.78
N ILE A 257 -5.61 19.95 4.84
CA ILE A 257 -4.33 19.27 5.11
C ILE A 257 -3.14 20.10 4.61
#